data_AF-A0A6A0H9I1-F1
#
_entry.id   AF-A0A6A0H9I1-F1
#
_cell.length_a   1.000
_cell.length_b   1.000
_cell.length_c   1.000
_cell.angle_alpha   90.00
_cell.angle_beta   90.00
_cell.angle_gamma   90.00
#
_symmetry.space_group_name_H-M   'P 1'
#
loop_
_entity.id
_entity.type
_entity.pdbx_description
1 polymer ?
#
loop_
_entity_poly.entity_id
_entity_poly.type
_entity_poly.pdbx_seq_one_letter_code
_entity_poly.pdbx_strand_id
1 'polypeptide(L)'
;MDSALSSIKIWDLQGIRKMTDLATFNVGVVSGPHLSLVALNIELGHTARVLQHVTKEGFTHEWSVWVRGENDRSLADVVEKVVFTLHDSFKRPKRILKTPPFMITEKGYGGFFLPVEVFLQNNKQMRFEYDLSLQDLHEPPITLTRCERLTFYNPQEELKRKLLAAGGVSLTPYARVAPLIVPGAASRQRAAVSGYGGAGDCRVQVVATL
;
A
#
# COMPACT_ATOMS: atom_id res chain seq x y z
N MET A 1 -71.46 -25.69 37.77
CA MET A 1 -70.15 -25.11 38.14
C MET A 1 -69.35 -24.97 36.86
N ASP A 2 -69.32 -23.88 36.11
CA ASP A 2 -69.85 -22.53 36.27
C ASP A 2 -69.76 -21.82 34.91
N SER A 3 -70.72 -20.92 34.66
CA SER A 3 -70.71 -19.66 33.88
C SER A 3 -69.75 -19.49 32.68
N ALA A 4 -70.26 -19.23 31.46
CA ALA A 4 -70.59 -17.89 30.90
C ALA A 4 -69.32 -17.01 30.72
N LEU A 5 -68.97 -16.44 29.56
CA LEU A 5 -69.60 -15.39 28.75
C LEU A 5 -68.74 -15.25 27.46
N SER A 6 -69.23 -15.45 26.24
CA SER A 6 -70.04 -14.56 25.38
C SER A 6 -69.28 -13.39 24.72
N SER A 7 -69.27 -13.43 23.37
CA SER A 7 -69.47 -12.30 22.44
C SER A 7 -68.31 -11.29 22.31
N ILE A 8 -67.97 -10.71 21.16
CA ILE A 8 -68.81 -9.86 20.31
C ILE A 8 -68.21 -9.81 18.88
N LYS A 9 -69.13 -9.72 17.91
CA LYS A 9 -68.96 -9.67 16.46
C LYS A 9 -68.48 -8.29 15.96
N ILE A 10 -67.77 -8.33 14.83
CA ILE A 10 -67.81 -7.44 13.64
C ILE A 10 -68.77 -6.24 13.75
N TRP A 11 -68.27 -5.03 13.45
CA TRP A 11 -68.75 -3.87 12.64
C TRP A 11 -67.72 -2.74 12.97
N ASP A 12 -67.28 -1.78 12.16
CA ASP A 12 -67.92 -1.09 11.05
C ASP A 12 -66.88 -0.25 10.27
N LEU A 13 -67.14 -0.03 8.99
CA LEU A 13 -66.40 0.84 8.08
C LEU A 13 -66.89 2.28 8.23
N GLN A 14 -66.15 3.15 8.92
CA GLN A 14 -66.30 4.59 8.77
C GLN A 14 -64.94 5.30 8.89
N GLY A 15 -64.50 5.99 7.82
CA GLY A 15 -63.40 6.94 7.93
C GLY A 15 -62.54 7.19 6.70
N ILE A 16 -63.14 7.57 5.56
CA ILE A 16 -62.39 8.22 4.48
C ILE A 16 -62.09 9.67 4.93
N ARG A 17 -60.82 10.06 5.08
CA ARG A 17 -60.18 11.27 4.48
C ARG A 17 -58.87 11.71 5.18
N LYS A 18 -57.83 11.83 4.33
CA LYS A 18 -56.74 12.84 4.25
C LYS A 18 -55.81 13.06 5.46
N MET A 19 -54.57 12.62 5.31
CA MET A 19 -53.33 13.37 5.59
C MET A 19 -52.16 12.51 5.07
N THR A 20 -51.54 12.85 3.94
CA THR A 20 -50.23 13.54 3.94
C THR A 20 -49.36 13.14 5.12
N ASP A 21 -48.53 12.13 4.93
CA ASP A 21 -47.18 12.23 5.49
C ASP A 21 -46.16 11.62 4.52
N LEU A 22 -45.40 12.51 3.91
CA LEU A 22 -44.14 12.22 3.24
C LEU A 22 -43.10 11.95 4.34
N ALA A 23 -43.18 10.79 4.99
CA ALA A 23 -42.11 10.32 5.84
C ALA A 23 -41.16 9.48 4.98
N THR A 24 -40.20 10.20 4.40
CA THR A 24 -38.89 9.75 3.94
C THR A 24 -38.62 8.28 4.21
N PHE A 25 -38.60 7.48 3.15
CA PHE A 25 -37.92 6.19 3.17
C PHE A 25 -36.44 6.53 3.40
N ASN A 26 -36.02 6.55 4.67
CA ASN A 26 -34.61 6.53 4.99
C ASN A 26 -34.12 5.21 4.43
N VAL A 27 -33.53 5.28 3.23
CA VAL A 27 -32.51 4.33 2.80
C VAL A 27 -31.39 4.51 3.81
N GLY A 28 -31.56 3.89 4.97
CA GLY A 28 -30.48 3.59 5.88
C GLY A 28 -29.54 2.76 5.05
N VAL A 29 -28.53 3.42 4.49
CA VAL A 29 -27.29 2.77 4.11
C VAL A 29 -26.82 2.18 5.43
N VAL A 30 -27.15 0.91 5.67
CA VAL A 30 -26.45 0.10 6.64
C VAL A 30 -25.05 0.03 6.05
N SER A 31 -24.20 0.98 6.43
CA SER A 31 -22.79 0.93 6.17
C SER A 31 -22.31 -0.34 6.86
N GLY A 32 -22.28 -1.44 6.10
CA GLY A 32 -21.48 -2.59 6.47
C GLY A 32 -20.06 -2.10 6.81
N PRO A 33 -19.29 -2.87 7.59
CA PRO A 33 -17.99 -2.43 8.10
C PRO A 33 -17.20 -1.82 6.96
N HIS A 34 -16.93 -0.51 7.07
CA HIS A 34 -16.30 0.24 6.00
C HIS A 34 -14.88 -0.33 5.87
N LEU A 35 -14.69 -1.26 4.93
CA LEU A 35 -13.39 -1.83 4.63
C LEU A 35 -12.49 -0.65 4.23
N SER A 36 -11.55 -0.31 5.11
CA SER A 36 -10.55 0.73 4.87
C SER A 36 -9.32 0.05 4.29
N LEU A 37 -9.01 0.29 3.02
CA LEU A 37 -7.82 -0.26 2.37
C LEU A 37 -6.83 0.88 2.14
N VAL A 38 -5.56 0.70 2.50
CA VAL A 38 -4.51 1.70 2.25
C VAL A 38 -3.37 1.05 1.51
N ALA A 39 -2.94 1.61 0.39
CA ALA A 39 -1.77 1.15 -0.35
C ALA A 39 -0.61 2.12 -0.15
N LEU A 40 0.58 1.62 0.13
CA LEU A 40 1.82 2.40 0.22
C LEU A 40 2.85 1.77 -0.74
N ASN A 41 3.41 2.57 -1.65
CA ASN A 41 4.50 2.12 -2.50
C ASN A 41 5.84 2.38 -1.79
N ILE A 42 6.72 1.39 -1.80
CA ILE A 42 8.12 1.51 -1.40
C ILE A 42 9.02 1.08 -2.56
N GLU A 43 10.25 1.58 -2.55
CA GLU A 43 11.28 1.27 -3.54
C GLU A 43 12.44 0.55 -2.86
N LEU A 44 12.81 -0.60 -3.41
CA LEU A 44 14.09 -1.24 -3.14
C LEU A 44 14.99 -0.97 -4.34
N GLY A 45 16.19 -0.44 -4.12
CA GLY A 45 17.07 -0.09 -5.22
C GLY A 45 18.54 -0.26 -4.88
N HIS A 46 19.37 -0.34 -5.90
CA HIS A 46 20.81 -0.24 -5.74
C HIS A 46 21.48 0.54 -6.87
N THR A 47 22.61 1.15 -6.53
CA THR A 47 23.59 1.65 -7.48
C THR A 47 24.82 0.77 -7.42
N ALA A 48 25.48 0.58 -8.55
CA ALA A 48 26.77 -0.09 -8.60
C ALA A 48 27.69 0.63 -9.59
N ARG A 49 28.96 0.74 -9.22
CA ARG A 49 30.01 1.30 -10.07
C ARG A 49 31.27 0.46 -9.99
N VAL A 50 31.93 0.32 -11.13
CA VAL A 50 33.26 -0.27 -11.21
C VAL A 50 34.26 0.65 -10.51
N LEU A 51 35.15 0.07 -9.70
CA LEU A 51 36.24 0.79 -9.05
C LEU A 51 37.34 1.11 -10.07
N GLN A 52 38.00 2.27 -9.91
CA GLN A 52 39.16 2.62 -10.74
C GLN A 52 40.31 1.62 -10.58
N HIS A 53 40.47 1.07 -9.37
CA HIS A 53 41.46 0.07 -9.04
C HIS A 53 40.82 -1.04 -8.22
N VAL A 54 41.13 -2.29 -8.57
CA VAL A 54 40.76 -3.47 -7.78
C VAL A 54 41.40 -3.36 -6.40
N THR A 55 40.62 -3.63 -5.34
CA THR A 55 41.14 -3.54 -3.98
C THR A 55 42.12 -4.68 -3.69
N LYS A 56 42.85 -4.60 -2.56
CA LYS A 56 43.76 -5.69 -2.14
C LYS A 56 43.04 -7.01 -1.91
N GLU A 57 41.77 -6.93 -1.54
CA GLU A 57 40.86 -8.06 -1.31
C GLU A 57 40.25 -8.61 -2.62
N GLY A 58 40.54 -7.98 -3.77
CA GLY A 58 39.99 -8.39 -5.07
C GLY A 58 38.63 -7.79 -5.41
N PHE A 59 38.14 -6.79 -4.67
CA PHE A 59 36.86 -6.16 -4.99
C PHE A 59 36.96 -5.29 -6.23
N THR A 60 35.98 -5.44 -7.12
CA THR A 60 35.92 -4.76 -8.42
C THR A 60 34.88 -3.65 -8.45
N HIS A 61 33.86 -3.72 -7.60
CA HIS A 61 32.75 -2.79 -7.56
C HIS A 61 32.58 -2.14 -6.19
N GLU A 62 32.04 -0.94 -6.19
CA GLU A 62 31.35 -0.34 -5.05
C GLU A 62 29.86 -0.24 -5.37
N TRP A 63 29.03 -0.67 -4.43
CA TRP A 63 27.58 -0.65 -4.58
C TRP A 63 26.92 -0.06 -3.34
N SER A 64 25.76 0.55 -3.54
CA SER A 64 24.89 1.01 -2.45
C SER A 64 23.49 0.47 -2.68
N VAL A 65 22.88 -0.14 -1.65
CA VAL A 65 21.51 -0.65 -1.71
C VAL A 65 20.65 0.06 -0.67
N TRP A 66 19.40 0.34 -1.00
CA TRP A 66 18.48 1.12 -0.16
C TRP A 66 17.06 0.59 -0.16
N VAL A 67 16.33 1.00 0.88
CA VAL A 67 14.87 0.98 0.95
C VAL A 67 14.37 2.41 1.21
N ARG A 68 13.45 2.91 0.40
CA ARG A 68 12.86 4.26 0.56
C ARG A 68 11.39 4.29 0.14
N GLY A 69 10.68 5.35 0.48
CA GLY A 69 9.34 5.59 -0.04
C GLY A 69 9.39 6.05 -1.50
N GLU A 70 8.29 5.88 -2.23
CA GLU A 70 8.15 6.38 -3.60
C GLU A 70 8.48 7.89 -3.67
N ASN A 71 9.26 8.30 -4.67
CA ASN A 71 9.75 9.68 -4.83
C ASN A 71 10.51 10.21 -3.61
N ASP A 72 11.38 9.39 -3.00
CA ASP A 72 12.23 9.77 -1.84
C ASP A 72 11.44 10.16 -0.58
N ARG A 73 10.17 9.76 -0.47
CA ARG A 73 9.38 10.02 0.74
C ARG A 73 9.96 9.29 1.94
N SER A 74 9.95 9.96 3.09
CA SER A 74 10.41 9.39 4.35
C SER A 74 9.49 8.26 4.82
N LEU A 75 10.10 7.15 5.22
CA LEU A 75 9.43 6.01 5.84
C LEU A 75 9.62 5.95 7.36
N ALA A 76 10.22 6.96 7.99
CA ALA A 76 10.58 6.95 9.42
C ALA A 76 9.39 6.64 10.35
N ASP A 77 8.22 7.18 10.01
CA ASP A 77 7.00 7.02 10.81
C ASP A 77 6.26 5.71 10.54
N VAL A 78 6.68 4.93 9.54
CA VAL A 78 6.01 3.69 9.12
C VAL A 78 6.90 2.48 9.39
N VAL A 79 8.20 2.62 9.19
CA VAL A 79 9.22 1.56 9.29
C VAL A 79 9.99 1.71 10.60
N GLU A 80 9.95 0.68 11.43
CA GLU A 80 10.75 0.57 12.65
C GLU A 80 12.22 0.30 12.33
N LYS A 81 12.49 -0.64 11.41
CA LYS A 81 13.83 -1.00 10.99
C LYS A 81 13.84 -1.74 9.65
N VAL A 82 14.96 -1.67 8.97
CA VAL A 82 15.28 -2.46 7.79
C VAL A 82 16.49 -3.35 8.11
N VAL A 83 16.39 -4.62 7.72
CA VAL A 83 17.48 -5.59 7.87
C VAL A 83 17.92 -6.05 6.48
N PHE A 84 19.18 -5.80 6.15
CA PHE A 84 19.82 -6.36 4.96
C PHE A 84 20.68 -7.53 5.38
N THR A 85 20.48 -8.70 4.78
CA THR A 85 21.30 -9.89 5.07
C THR A 85 22.24 -10.13 3.90
N LEU A 86 23.47 -9.61 4.00
CA LEU A 86 24.51 -9.79 2.98
C LEU A 86 24.95 -11.26 2.88
N HIS A 87 25.65 -11.60 1.81
CA HIS A 87 26.30 -12.90 1.67
C HIS A 87 27.32 -13.16 2.80
N ASP A 88 27.53 -14.42 3.19
CA ASP A 88 28.35 -14.80 4.35
C ASP A 88 29.85 -14.43 4.23
N SER A 89 30.30 -14.10 3.02
CA SER A 89 31.64 -13.56 2.77
C SER A 89 31.87 -12.17 3.39
N PHE A 90 30.79 -11.43 3.70
CA PHE A 90 30.88 -10.10 4.29
C PHE A 90 31.05 -10.17 5.81
N LYS A 91 31.90 -9.30 6.36
CA LYS A 91 31.97 -9.13 7.82
C LYS A 91 30.66 -8.57 8.33
N ARG A 92 30.08 -9.23 9.34
CA ARG A 92 28.77 -8.90 9.93
C ARG A 92 27.70 -8.81 8.84
N PRO A 93 27.33 -9.95 8.20
CA PRO A 93 26.47 -9.94 7.02
C PRO A 93 25.07 -9.38 7.32
N LYS A 94 24.57 -9.56 8.54
CA LYS A 94 23.30 -8.97 8.98
C LYS A 94 23.47 -7.50 9.37
N ARG A 95 22.97 -6.58 8.54
CA ARG A 95 22.96 -5.14 8.76
C ARG A 95 21.57 -4.68 9.19
N ILE A 96 21.47 -3.98 10.31
CA ILE A 96 20.20 -3.51 10.88
C ILE A 96 20.23 -1.99 10.94
N LEU A 97 19.31 -1.34 10.23
CA LEU A 97 19.15 0.11 10.22
C LEU A 97 17.79 0.47 10.84
N LYS A 98 17.82 1.25 11.92
CA LYS A 98 16.60 1.67 12.66
C LYS A 98 16.11 3.07 12.28
N THR A 99 16.91 3.83 11.55
CA THR A 99 16.60 5.20 11.15
C THR A 99 16.98 5.41 9.68
N PRO A 100 16.24 6.23 8.93
CA PRO A 100 16.64 6.59 7.57
C PRO A 100 17.94 7.43 7.56
N PRO A 101 18.68 7.44 6.45
CA PRO A 101 18.45 6.64 5.24
C PRO A 101 18.69 5.15 5.46
N PHE A 102 17.75 4.31 5.02
CA PHE A 102 17.88 2.85 5.10
C PHE A 102 18.76 2.36 3.94
N MET A 103 20.03 2.73 3.96
CA MET A 103 20.99 2.46 2.90
C MET A 103 22.29 1.91 3.48
N ILE A 104 22.89 0.96 2.77
CA ILE A 104 24.25 0.49 3.04
C ILE A 104 25.10 0.61 1.79
N THR A 105 26.38 0.91 1.98
CA THR A 105 27.38 0.97 0.91
C THR A 105 28.50 0.00 1.24
N GLU A 106 28.90 -0.81 0.26
CA GLU A 106 29.91 -1.85 0.39
C GLU A 106 30.69 -2.03 -0.91
N LYS A 107 31.78 -2.80 -0.84
CA LYS A 107 32.57 -3.22 -1.99
C LYS A 107 32.48 -4.72 -2.18
N GLY A 108 32.46 -5.16 -3.43
CA GLY A 108 32.31 -6.57 -3.76
C GLY A 108 32.81 -6.88 -5.17
N TYR A 109 32.81 -8.16 -5.52
CA TYR A 109 33.24 -8.64 -6.83
C TYR A 109 32.12 -9.30 -7.65
N GLY A 110 30.96 -9.57 -7.04
CA GLY A 110 29.85 -10.26 -7.67
C GLY A 110 28.50 -9.88 -7.08
N GLY A 111 27.46 -10.01 -7.91
CA GLY A 111 26.08 -9.84 -7.49
C GLY A 111 25.54 -11.07 -6.74
N PHE A 112 24.43 -10.89 -6.03
CA PHE A 112 23.77 -11.95 -5.25
C PHE A 112 22.32 -11.59 -4.90
N PHE A 113 21.52 -12.60 -4.58
CA PHE A 113 20.20 -12.38 -3.99
C PHE A 113 20.35 -11.92 -2.53
N LEU A 114 19.85 -10.73 -2.25
CA LEU A 114 19.90 -10.04 -0.97
C LEU A 114 18.53 -10.15 -0.27
N PRO A 115 18.42 -10.93 0.82
CA PRO A 115 17.26 -10.87 1.69
C PRO A 115 17.18 -9.52 2.39
N VAL A 116 16.07 -8.81 2.15
CA VAL A 116 15.72 -7.53 2.78
C VAL A 116 14.46 -7.73 3.61
N GLU A 117 14.56 -7.47 4.91
CA GLU A 117 13.40 -7.50 5.81
C GLU A 117 13.03 -6.08 6.24
N VAL A 118 11.77 -5.69 6.04
CA VAL A 118 11.24 -4.39 6.46
C VAL A 118 10.27 -4.64 7.61
N PHE A 119 10.59 -4.08 8.78
CA PHE A 119 9.77 -4.14 9.98
C PHE A 119 8.99 -2.85 10.12
N LEU A 120 7.67 -2.96 10.19
CA LEU A 120 6.75 -1.85 10.35
C LEU A 120 6.50 -1.56 11.83
N GLN A 121 6.12 -0.33 12.15
CA GLN A 121 5.85 0.08 13.54
C GLN A 121 4.69 -0.71 14.21
N ASN A 122 3.87 -1.44 13.45
CA ASN A 122 2.80 -2.30 13.95
C ASN A 122 3.25 -3.77 14.17
N ASN A 123 4.55 -4.02 14.34
CA ASN A 123 5.17 -5.35 14.48
C ASN A 123 4.95 -6.28 13.27
N LYS A 124 4.50 -5.77 12.13
CA LYS A 124 4.42 -6.56 10.90
C LYS A 124 5.78 -6.54 10.20
N GLN A 125 6.13 -7.68 9.63
CA GLN A 125 7.37 -7.88 8.91
C GLN A 125 7.06 -8.24 7.46
N MET A 126 7.82 -7.66 6.54
CA MET A 126 7.81 -8.02 5.12
C MET A 126 9.19 -8.49 4.72
N ARG A 127 9.26 -9.49 3.85
CA ARG A 127 10.52 -10.05 3.35
C ARG A 127 10.55 -9.93 1.84
N PHE A 128 11.67 -9.43 1.34
CA PHE A 128 11.94 -9.28 -0.08
C PHE A 128 13.23 -10.00 -0.41
N GLU A 129 13.20 -10.80 -1.46
CA GLU A 129 14.41 -11.31 -2.10
C GLU A 129 14.73 -10.33 -3.24
N TYR A 130 15.80 -9.57 -3.07
CA TYR A 130 16.22 -8.51 -3.98
C TYR A 130 17.47 -8.94 -4.76
N ASP A 131 17.45 -8.85 -6.09
CA ASP A 131 18.61 -9.17 -6.91
C ASP A 131 19.57 -7.97 -6.96
N LEU A 132 20.70 -8.09 -6.28
CA LEU A 132 21.79 -7.12 -6.35
C LEU A 132 22.74 -7.54 -7.46
N SER A 133 22.45 -7.11 -8.68
CA SER A 133 23.29 -7.34 -9.86
C SER A 133 24.42 -6.32 -9.94
N LEU A 134 25.58 -6.71 -10.47
CA LEU A 134 26.65 -5.78 -10.82
C LEU A 134 26.78 -5.74 -12.34
N GLN A 135 27.21 -4.60 -12.87
CA GLN A 135 27.51 -4.47 -14.29
C GLN A 135 28.83 -5.15 -14.66
N ASP A 136 29.09 -5.29 -15.96
CA ASP A 136 30.41 -5.68 -16.44
C ASP A 136 31.44 -4.55 -16.25
N LEU A 137 32.73 -4.90 -16.18
CA LEU A 137 33.82 -3.96 -15.84
C LEU A 137 33.99 -2.77 -16.79
N HIS A 138 33.43 -2.84 -17.99
CA HIS A 138 33.52 -1.79 -19.02
C HIS A 138 32.22 -1.01 -19.19
N GLU A 139 31.19 -1.35 -18.43
CA GLU A 139 29.87 -0.73 -18.53
C GLU A 139 29.74 0.46 -17.56
N PRO A 140 28.88 1.44 -17.90
CA PRO A 140 28.66 2.59 -17.04
C PRO A 140 28.04 2.20 -15.68
N PRO A 141 28.09 3.08 -14.67
CA PRO A 141 27.40 2.86 -13.40
C PRO A 141 25.91 2.60 -13.62
N ILE A 142 25.39 1.59 -12.93
CA ILE A 142 23.97 1.23 -13.00
C ILE A 142 23.21 1.78 -11.80
N THR A 143 21.92 2.02 -12.01
CA THR A 143 20.93 2.31 -10.96
C THR A 143 19.70 1.49 -11.29
N LEU A 144 19.36 0.56 -10.40
CA LEU A 144 18.22 -0.34 -10.57
C LEU A 144 17.26 -0.18 -9.40
N THR A 145 15.97 -0.06 -9.70
CA THR A 145 14.92 0.15 -8.70
C THR A 145 13.77 -0.80 -8.96
N ARG A 146 13.23 -1.39 -7.89
CA ARG A 146 12.06 -2.26 -7.88
C ARG A 146 11.00 -1.67 -6.97
N CYS A 147 9.83 -1.39 -7.53
CA CYS A 147 8.68 -0.90 -6.77
C CYS A 147 7.92 -2.07 -6.12
N GLU A 148 7.61 -1.93 -4.83
CA GLU A 148 6.75 -2.84 -4.06
C GLU A 148 5.55 -2.07 -3.50
N ARG A 149 4.34 -2.53 -3.80
CA ARG A 149 3.09 -1.96 -3.30
C ARG A 149 2.59 -2.74 -2.11
N LEU A 150 2.62 -2.13 -0.94
CA LEU A 150 2.15 -2.69 0.32
C LEU A 150 0.69 -2.32 0.53
N THR A 151 -0.19 -3.31 0.61
CA THR A 151 -1.64 -3.09 0.74
C THR A 151 -2.12 -3.52 2.12
N PHE A 152 -2.60 -2.57 2.92
CA PHE A 152 -3.03 -2.74 4.30
C PHE A 152 -4.55 -2.82 4.40
N TYR A 153 -5.08 -3.91 4.98
CA TYR A 153 -6.51 -4.16 5.13
C TYR A 153 -7.02 -3.78 6.51
N ASN A 154 -7.83 -2.73 6.58
CA ASN A 154 -8.33 -2.17 7.84
C ASN A 154 -7.20 -1.79 8.82
N PRO A 155 -6.20 -0.98 8.41
CA PRO A 155 -5.16 -0.53 9.32
C PRO A 155 -5.76 0.31 10.45
N GLN A 156 -5.22 0.20 11.67
CA GLN A 156 -5.58 1.06 12.79
C GLN A 156 -5.41 2.54 12.42
N GLU A 157 -6.22 3.42 13.02
CA GLU A 157 -6.30 4.85 12.65
C GLU A 157 -4.92 5.56 12.72
N GLU A 158 -4.11 5.25 13.73
CA GLU A 158 -2.76 5.81 13.85
C GLU A 158 -1.84 5.36 12.71
N LEU A 159 -1.83 4.06 12.40
CA LEU A 159 -1.06 3.51 11.29
C LEU A 159 -1.56 4.06 9.96
N LYS A 160 -2.87 4.12 9.75
CA LYS A 160 -3.50 4.71 8.58
C LYS A 160 -3.01 6.14 8.34
N ARG A 161 -3.03 6.99 9.37
CA ARG A 161 -2.51 8.36 9.28
C ARG A 161 -1.04 8.40 8.87
N LYS A 162 -0.20 7.54 9.47
CA LYS A 162 1.24 7.43 9.14
C LYS A 162 1.47 6.95 7.70
N LEU A 163 0.72 5.94 7.25
CA LEU A 163 0.76 5.44 5.87
C LEU A 163 0.38 6.53 4.87
N LEU A 164 -0.70 7.27 5.11
CA LEU A 164 -1.14 8.37 4.25
C LEU A 164 -0.12 9.52 4.23
N ALA A 165 0.45 9.88 5.39
CA ALA A 165 1.50 10.89 5.49
C ALA A 165 2.78 10.49 4.70
N ALA A 166 3.11 9.20 4.69
CA ALA A 166 4.20 8.64 3.90
C ALA A 166 3.91 8.54 2.39
N GLY A 167 2.77 9.05 1.91
CA GLY A 167 2.36 9.02 0.50
C GLY A 167 1.45 7.84 0.13
N GLY A 168 0.94 7.11 1.11
CA GLY A 168 -0.05 6.07 0.89
C GLY A 168 -1.39 6.61 0.39
N VAL A 169 -2.13 5.77 -0.34
CA VAL A 169 -3.42 6.11 -0.94
C VAL A 169 -4.51 5.24 -0.30
N SER A 170 -5.58 5.87 0.18
CA SER A 170 -6.77 5.15 0.62
C SER A 170 -7.51 4.62 -0.62
N LEU A 171 -7.63 3.31 -0.72
CA LEU A 171 -8.39 2.64 -1.75
C LEU A 171 -9.82 2.44 -1.25
N THR A 172 -10.79 2.98 -1.96
CA THR A 172 -12.20 2.64 -1.73
C THR A 172 -12.52 1.37 -2.53
N PRO A 173 -12.92 0.26 -1.88
CA PRO A 173 -13.28 -0.97 -2.60
C PRO A 173 -14.51 -0.81 -3.49
N TYR A 174 -15.18 0.34 -3.41
CA TYR A 174 -16.29 0.73 -4.25
C TYR A 174 -16.07 2.17 -4.72
N ALA A 175 -15.15 2.38 -5.67
CA ALA A 175 -15.38 3.45 -6.62
C ALA A 175 -16.68 3.08 -7.35
N ARG A 176 -17.83 3.57 -6.85
CA ARG A 176 -18.98 3.76 -7.75
C ARG A 176 -18.41 4.66 -8.83
N VAL A 177 -18.08 4.08 -9.99
CA VAL A 177 -18.20 4.83 -11.22
C VAL A 177 -19.68 5.20 -11.24
N ALA A 178 -20.00 6.39 -10.71
CA ALA A 178 -21.31 6.95 -10.95
C ALA A 178 -21.42 6.99 -12.48
N PRO A 179 -22.38 6.31 -13.10
CA PRO A 179 -22.64 6.58 -14.49
C PRO A 179 -23.03 8.04 -14.52
N LEU A 180 -22.20 8.90 -15.09
CA LEU A 180 -22.61 10.25 -15.45
C LEU A 180 -23.65 10.08 -16.56
N ILE A 181 -24.92 9.89 -16.16
CA ILE A 181 -26.04 10.09 -17.07
C ILE A 181 -26.13 11.60 -17.23
N VAL A 182 -25.41 12.12 -18.22
CA VAL A 182 -25.61 13.47 -18.73
C VAL A 182 -26.73 13.38 -19.78
N PRO A 183 -27.92 13.95 -19.55
CA PRO A 183 -28.91 14.04 -20.61
C PRO A 183 -28.48 15.16 -21.56
N GLY A 184 -28.06 14.77 -22.76
CA GLY A 184 -28.08 15.62 -23.95
C GLY A 184 -27.16 16.83 -23.94
N ALA A 185 -25.93 16.67 -24.45
CA ALA A 185 -25.29 17.72 -25.24
C ALA A 185 -24.19 17.10 -26.10
N ALA A 186 -24.40 17.13 -27.41
CA ALA A 186 -23.34 16.93 -28.37
C ALA A 186 -22.40 18.14 -28.31
N SER A 187 -21.24 17.96 -27.69
CA SER A 187 -20.12 18.89 -27.87
C SER A 187 -18.81 18.14 -27.69
N ARG A 188 -17.99 18.19 -28.75
CA ARG A 188 -16.62 17.73 -28.75
C ARG A 188 -15.84 18.50 -27.70
N GLN A 189 -15.56 17.87 -26.57
CA GLN A 189 -14.42 18.23 -25.75
C GLN A 189 -13.72 16.94 -25.36
N ARG A 190 -12.45 16.82 -25.78
CA ARG A 190 -11.48 15.91 -25.17
C ARG A 190 -11.38 16.31 -23.70
N ALA A 191 -12.22 15.71 -22.87
CA ALA A 191 -11.93 15.63 -21.46
C ALA A 191 -10.70 14.73 -21.35
N ALA A 192 -9.58 15.35 -20.97
CA ALA A 192 -8.42 14.62 -20.49
C ALA A 192 -8.91 13.75 -19.33
N VAL A 193 -9.06 12.46 -19.59
CA VAL A 193 -8.98 11.47 -18.51
C VAL A 193 -7.56 11.63 -18.01
N SER A 194 -7.40 12.33 -16.88
CA SER A 194 -6.23 12.18 -16.04
C SER A 194 -6.25 10.71 -15.65
N GLY A 195 -5.55 9.91 -16.47
CA GLY A 195 -5.34 8.51 -16.22
C GLY A 195 -4.75 8.41 -14.83
N TYR A 196 -5.31 7.51 -14.02
CA TYR A 196 -4.67 7.01 -12.82
C TYR A 196 -3.19 6.78 -13.15
N GLY A 197 -2.35 7.67 -12.63
CA GLY A 197 -0.92 7.62 -12.85
C GLY A 197 -0.38 6.31 -12.32
N GLY A 198 0.23 5.53 -13.22
CA GLY A 198 1.38 4.69 -12.91
C GLY A 198 1.19 3.62 -11.83
N ALA A 199 0.09 2.89 -11.82
CA ALA A 199 -0.03 1.72 -10.94
C ALA A 199 0.43 0.40 -11.58
N GLY A 200 1.01 0.45 -12.78
CA GLY A 200 1.19 -0.70 -13.68
C GLY A 200 2.42 -1.59 -13.46
N ASP A 201 3.40 -1.22 -12.62
CA ASP A 201 4.68 -1.96 -12.56
C ASP A 201 5.18 -2.27 -11.13
N CYS A 202 4.37 -2.02 -10.10
CA CYS A 202 4.75 -2.36 -8.72
C CYS A 202 4.27 -3.77 -8.38
N ARG A 203 5.17 -4.62 -7.87
CA ARG A 203 4.79 -5.92 -7.32
C ARG A 203 3.91 -5.71 -6.09
N VAL A 204 2.71 -6.29 -6.10
CA VAL A 204 1.74 -6.10 -5.01
C VAL A 204 1.99 -7.10 -3.89
N GLN A 205 2.08 -6.59 -2.66
CA GLN A 205 2.14 -7.37 -1.43
C GLN A 205 0.96 -7.02 -0.53
N VAL A 206 0.25 -8.05 -0.06
CA VAL A 206 -0.86 -7.89 0.87
C VAL A 206 -0.35 -8.00 2.30
N VAL A 207 -0.59 -6.95 3.09
CA VAL A 207 -0.29 -6.90 4.52
C VAL A 207 -1.60 -7.10 5.28
N ALA A 208 -1.78 -8.28 5.84
CA ALA A 208 -2.89 -8.56 6.75
C ALA A 208 -2.69 -7.81 8.07
N THR A 209 -3.47 -6.75 8.28
CA THR A 209 -3.63 -6.09 9.58
C THR A 209 -4.81 -6.74 10.30
N LEU A 210 -4.53 -7.36 11.47
CA LEU A 210 -5.55 -7.88 12.38
C LEU A 210 -5.86 -6.78 13.41
#